data_AF-A0A0N4WEW5-F1
#
_entry.id   AF-A0A0N4WEW5-F1
#
_cell.length_a   1.000
_cell.length_b   1.000
_cell.length_c   1.000
_cell.angle_alpha   90.00
_cell.angle_beta   90.00
_cell.angle_gamma   90.00
#
_symmetry.space_group_name_H-M   'P 1'
#
loop_
_entity.id
_entity.type
_entity.pdbx_description
1 polymer ?
#
loop_
_entity_poly.entity_id
_entity_poly.type
_entity_poly.pdbx_seq_one_letter_code
_entity_poly.pdbx_strand_id
1 'polypeptide(L)'
;MRRKISKSTIDVLHGSRRDETVRQCTCDELSDCYDSAKQQAYDCFDPCFKEIKPFSLTDDPDNLRACFQKRRGFVDSIVNCFRTKIKACENNVEKARETVVKTYDYPDMIKRVEDVVNEQIQTFLNSITSNRVKNLYVQQVVNAGASVARCIKLCFMEKNKDGFCFGKKGCEPDIEDRNAKLAIKQCSRLINWKKEVSDLCMCSSQAGVQ
;
A
#
# COMPACT_ATOMS: atom_id res chain seq x y z
N MET A 1 -3.98 10.25 15.35
CA MET A 1 -3.57 9.40 14.21
C MET A 1 -3.42 7.91 14.55
N ARG A 2 -2.47 7.50 15.42
CA ARG A 2 -2.15 6.06 15.65
C ARG A 2 -3.31 5.15 16.11
N ARG A 3 -4.20 5.63 16.99
CA ARG A 3 -5.38 4.85 17.44
C ARG A 3 -6.45 4.67 16.35
N LYS A 4 -6.65 5.68 15.48
CA LYS A 4 -7.59 5.59 14.36
C LYS A 4 -7.11 4.57 13.33
N ILE A 5 -5.84 4.63 12.93
CA ILE A 5 -5.24 3.71 11.94
C ILE A 5 -5.40 2.25 12.38
N SER A 6 -5.08 1.91 13.63
CA SER A 6 -5.21 0.52 14.11
C SER A 6 -6.66 0.01 14.16
N LYS A 7 -7.67 0.89 14.30
CA LYS A 7 -9.08 0.50 14.27
C LYS A 7 -9.51 0.27 12.82
N SER A 8 -9.26 1.26 11.96
CA SER A 8 -9.56 1.19 10.53
C SER A 8 -8.94 0.00 9.83
N THR A 9 -7.72 -0.43 10.19
CA THR A 9 -7.10 -1.62 9.58
C THR A 9 -7.76 -2.93 10.00
N ILE A 10 -8.31 -3.02 11.21
CA ILE A 10 -9.05 -4.22 11.62
C ILE A 10 -10.41 -4.26 10.92
N ASP A 11 -11.04 -3.09 10.76
CA ASP A 11 -12.28 -2.96 9.99
C ASP A 11 -12.05 -3.36 8.51
N VAL A 12 -10.89 -3.04 7.93
CA VAL A 12 -10.49 -3.52 6.58
C VAL A 12 -10.41 -5.05 6.55
N LEU A 13 -9.69 -5.66 7.50
CA LEU A 13 -9.50 -7.10 7.55
C LEU A 13 -10.83 -7.83 7.74
N HIS A 14 -11.65 -7.38 8.70
CA HIS A 14 -12.94 -8.02 8.98
C HIS A 14 -13.93 -7.81 7.85
N GLY A 15 -13.99 -6.60 7.28
CA GLY A 15 -14.93 -6.27 6.21
C GLY A 15 -14.66 -7.00 4.89
N SER A 16 -13.44 -7.53 4.70
CA SER A 16 -13.04 -8.29 3.50
C SER A 16 -12.97 -9.80 3.74
N ARG A 17 -13.15 -10.30 4.96
CA ARG A 17 -13.21 -11.75 5.22
C ARG A 17 -14.50 -12.30 4.61
N ARG A 18 -14.38 -13.44 3.92
CA ARG A 18 -15.53 -14.20 3.43
C ARG A 18 -15.80 -15.40 4.33
N ASP A 19 -16.93 -16.05 4.13
CA ASP A 19 -17.31 -17.23 4.90
C ASP A 19 -16.61 -18.51 4.45
N GLU A 20 -16.16 -18.58 3.19
CA GLU A 20 -15.41 -19.71 2.68
C GLU A 20 -14.07 -19.85 3.39
N THR A 21 -13.63 -21.10 3.53
CA THR A 21 -12.38 -21.45 4.17
C THR A 21 -11.44 -22.19 3.23
N VAL A 22 -10.16 -22.14 3.55
CA VAL A 22 -9.09 -22.83 2.84
C VAL A 22 -7.96 -23.14 3.81
N ARG A 23 -6.99 -23.96 3.41
CA ARG A 23 -5.80 -24.19 4.22
C ARG A 23 -4.97 -22.92 4.42
N GLN A 24 -4.18 -22.89 5.49
CA GLN A 24 -3.20 -21.85 5.70
C GLN A 24 -2.06 -21.96 4.67
N CYS A 25 -1.52 -20.81 4.26
CA CYS A 25 -0.29 -20.78 3.46
C CYS A 25 0.94 -21.16 4.29
N THR A 26 1.90 -21.83 3.65
CA THR A 26 3.24 -21.92 4.21
C THR A 26 3.94 -20.56 4.17
N CYS A 27 5.02 -20.40 4.94
CA CYS A 27 5.78 -19.14 4.92
C CYS A 27 6.47 -18.88 3.57
N ASP A 28 6.83 -19.93 2.83
CA ASP A 28 7.36 -19.79 1.46
C ASP A 28 6.27 -19.30 0.49
N GLU A 29 5.07 -19.89 0.55
CA GLU A 29 3.92 -19.46 -0.26
C GLU A 29 3.52 -18.02 0.05
N LEU A 30 3.55 -17.65 1.33
CA LEU A 30 3.30 -16.28 1.78
C LEU A 30 4.34 -15.32 1.19
N SER A 31 5.63 -15.67 1.27
CA SER A 31 6.72 -14.84 0.74
C SER A 31 6.59 -14.65 -0.77
N ASP A 32 6.37 -15.72 -1.52
CA ASP A 32 6.14 -15.70 -2.96
C ASP A 32 5.02 -14.74 -3.36
N CYS A 33 3.89 -14.78 -2.63
CA CYS A 33 2.76 -13.92 -2.93
C CYS A 33 3.02 -12.45 -2.60
N TYR A 34 3.76 -12.16 -1.53
CA TYR A 34 4.20 -10.78 -1.26
C TYR A 34 5.17 -10.28 -2.33
N ASP A 35 6.11 -11.10 -2.78
CA ASP A 35 7.09 -10.70 -3.80
C ASP A 35 6.43 -10.52 -5.17
N SER A 36 5.51 -11.41 -5.55
CA SER A 36 4.68 -11.25 -6.75
C SER A 36 3.85 -9.97 -6.69
N ALA A 37 3.14 -9.72 -5.58
CA ALA A 37 2.31 -8.52 -5.46
C ALA A 37 3.14 -7.22 -5.53
N LYS A 38 4.29 -7.20 -4.87
CA LYS A 38 5.25 -6.09 -4.91
C LYS A 38 5.77 -5.84 -6.33
N GLN A 39 6.19 -6.90 -7.03
CA GLN A 39 6.69 -6.77 -8.40
C GLN A 39 5.60 -6.23 -9.34
N GLN A 40 4.37 -6.73 -9.22
CA GLN A 40 3.25 -6.22 -10.01
C GLN A 40 2.98 -4.73 -9.78
N ALA A 41 3.06 -4.26 -8.53
CA ALA A 41 2.93 -2.83 -8.23
C ALA A 41 4.05 -1.99 -8.86
N TYR A 42 5.28 -2.51 -8.91
CA TYR A 42 6.42 -1.86 -9.58
C TYR A 42 6.28 -1.85 -11.09
N ASP A 43 5.85 -2.94 -11.70
CA ASP A 43 5.56 -3.02 -13.13
C ASP A 43 4.46 -2.03 -13.53
N CYS A 44 3.50 -1.78 -12.63
CA CYS A 44 2.42 -0.83 -12.85
C CYS A 44 2.85 0.63 -12.68
N PHE A 45 3.95 0.92 -11.97
CA PHE A 45 4.36 2.30 -11.70
C PHE A 45 4.77 3.04 -12.98
N ASP A 46 5.64 2.45 -13.80
CA ASP A 46 6.17 3.11 -15.00
C ASP A 46 5.10 3.49 -16.04
N PRO A 47 4.13 2.62 -16.40
CA PRO A 47 3.04 3.04 -17.28
C PRO A 47 2.10 4.06 -16.63
N CYS A 48 1.89 3.99 -15.31
CA CYS A 48 1.00 4.89 -14.58
C CYS A 48 1.61 6.25 -14.25
N PHE A 49 2.93 6.40 -14.30
CA PHE A 49 3.55 7.70 -14.08
C PHE A 49 3.06 8.76 -15.08
N LYS A 50 2.62 8.33 -16.27
CA LYS A 50 2.03 9.20 -17.30
C LYS A 50 0.81 9.99 -16.83
N GLU A 51 0.11 9.52 -15.79
CA GLU A 51 -1.04 10.20 -15.18
C GLU A 51 -0.69 11.56 -14.54
N ILE A 52 0.60 11.88 -14.41
CA ILE A 52 1.07 13.18 -13.93
C ILE A 52 0.94 14.29 -14.97
N LYS A 53 0.88 13.96 -16.27
CA LYS A 53 0.89 14.94 -17.37
C LYS A 53 -0.23 15.98 -17.28
N PRO A 54 -1.49 15.64 -16.97
CA PRO A 54 -2.58 16.63 -16.88
C PRO A 54 -2.40 17.66 -15.77
N PHE A 55 -1.52 17.39 -14.80
CA PHE A 55 -1.23 18.30 -13.70
C PHE A 55 -0.19 19.36 -14.06
N SER A 56 0.49 19.23 -15.22
CA SER A 56 1.54 20.14 -15.70
C SER A 56 2.52 20.56 -14.61
N LEU A 57 2.94 19.60 -13.78
CA LEU A 57 3.71 19.89 -12.58
C LEU A 57 5.11 20.41 -12.90
N THR A 58 5.72 19.97 -13.99
CA THR A 58 7.09 20.32 -14.38
C THR A 58 7.26 20.15 -15.89
N ASP A 59 8.20 20.90 -16.48
CA ASP A 59 8.67 20.72 -17.86
C ASP A 59 9.59 19.49 -17.99
N ASP A 60 10.08 18.95 -16.86
CA ASP A 60 10.96 17.78 -16.81
C ASP A 60 10.33 16.61 -16.02
N PRO A 61 9.40 15.87 -16.65
CA PRO A 61 8.70 14.77 -15.98
C PRO A 61 9.62 13.61 -15.61
N ASP A 62 10.76 13.42 -16.28
CA ASP A 62 11.69 12.33 -15.99
C ASP A 62 12.46 12.55 -14.69
N ASN A 63 12.87 13.79 -14.39
CA ASN A 63 13.44 14.13 -13.10
C ASN A 63 12.42 13.98 -11.95
N LEU A 64 11.17 14.37 -12.18
CA LEU A 64 10.11 14.15 -11.20
C LEU A 64 9.84 12.64 -11.01
N ARG A 65 9.90 11.84 -12.07
CA ARG A 65 9.78 10.38 -11.98
C ARG A 65 10.83 9.78 -11.06
N ALA A 66 12.08 10.23 -11.17
CA ALA A 66 13.17 9.77 -10.32
C ALA A 66 12.90 10.03 -8.82
N CYS A 67 12.23 11.14 -8.49
CA CYS A 67 11.83 11.44 -7.11
C CYS A 67 10.84 10.42 -6.53
N PHE A 68 9.86 9.99 -7.32
CA PHE A 68 8.89 8.96 -6.91
C PHE A 68 9.54 7.56 -6.90
N GLN A 69 10.39 7.24 -7.88
CA GLN A 69 11.08 5.94 -7.93
C GLN A 69 12.01 5.73 -6.72
N LYS A 70 12.67 6.78 -6.22
CA LYS A 70 13.48 6.72 -4.98
C LYS A 70 12.67 6.29 -3.76
N ARG A 71 11.34 6.39 -3.79
CA ARG A 71 10.46 5.95 -2.68
C ARG A 71 10.16 4.45 -2.70
N ARG A 72 10.58 3.70 -3.73
CA ARG A 72 10.43 2.23 -3.75
C ARG A 72 11.08 1.57 -2.52
N GLY A 73 12.28 2.01 -2.13
CA GLY A 73 12.96 1.47 -0.94
C GLY A 73 12.21 1.72 0.39
N PHE A 74 11.46 2.83 0.48
CA PHE A 74 10.57 3.09 1.60
C PHE A 74 9.38 2.11 1.61
N VAL A 75 8.77 1.87 0.45
CA VAL A 75 7.70 0.87 0.30
C VAL A 75 8.21 -0.53 0.64
N ASP A 76 9.39 -0.92 0.14
CA ASP A 76 10.03 -2.21 0.48
C ASP A 76 10.20 -2.38 1.98
N SER A 77 10.64 -1.34 2.67
CA SER A 77 10.85 -1.36 4.12
C SER A 77 9.54 -1.60 4.88
N ILE A 78 8.44 -0.98 4.44
CA ILE A 78 7.11 -1.19 5.03
C ILE A 78 6.62 -2.62 4.76
N VAL A 79 6.68 -3.07 3.51
CA VAL A 79 6.23 -4.42 3.10
C VAL A 79 6.99 -5.50 3.87
N ASN A 80 8.32 -5.38 3.95
CA ASN A 80 9.17 -6.31 4.69
C ASN A 80 8.86 -6.32 6.19
N CYS A 81 8.57 -5.15 6.77
CA CYS A 81 8.14 -5.10 8.16
C CYS A 81 6.82 -5.85 8.36
N PHE A 82 5.81 -5.63 7.52
CA PHE A 82 4.53 -6.34 7.64
C PHE A 82 4.72 -7.86 7.46
N ARG A 83 5.46 -8.28 6.43
CA ARG A 83 5.79 -9.70 6.16
C ARG A 83 6.36 -10.38 7.41
N THR A 84 7.29 -9.74 8.09
CA THR A 84 7.97 -10.32 9.26
C THR A 84 7.18 -10.22 10.57
N LYS A 85 6.29 -9.23 10.72
CA LYS A 85 5.60 -8.97 11.99
C LYS A 85 4.18 -9.53 12.05
N ILE A 86 3.52 -9.77 10.93
CA ILE A 86 2.12 -10.20 10.90
C ILE A 86 1.92 -11.66 11.35
N LYS A 87 2.98 -12.50 11.27
CA LYS A 87 2.97 -13.91 11.71
C LYS A 87 1.76 -14.69 11.18
N ALA A 88 1.56 -14.68 9.86
CA ALA A 88 0.35 -15.19 9.23
C ALA A 88 0.54 -16.51 8.45
N CYS A 89 1.65 -17.20 8.67
CA CYS A 89 2.00 -18.44 7.97
C CYS A 89 2.55 -19.49 8.92
N GLU A 90 2.62 -20.72 8.44
CA GLU A 90 3.23 -21.86 9.12
C GLU A 90 4.44 -22.37 8.33
N ASN A 91 5.53 -22.72 9.02
CA ASN A 91 6.72 -23.28 8.38
C ASN A 91 6.57 -24.79 8.14
N ASN A 92 5.84 -25.48 9.01
CA ASN A 92 5.55 -26.90 8.82
C ASN A 92 4.44 -27.09 7.76
N VAL A 93 4.80 -27.72 6.65
CA VAL A 93 3.89 -27.94 5.51
C VAL A 93 2.65 -28.77 5.88
N GLU A 94 2.79 -29.80 6.71
CA GLU A 94 1.67 -30.65 7.12
C GLU A 94 0.70 -29.86 8.01
N LYS A 95 1.23 -29.15 8.99
CA LYS A 95 0.42 -28.31 9.88
C LYS A 95 -0.27 -27.18 9.11
N ALA A 96 0.38 -26.58 8.11
CA ALA A 96 -0.23 -25.57 7.24
C ALA A 96 -1.42 -26.13 6.45
N ARG A 97 -1.35 -27.39 5.99
CA ARG A 97 -2.43 -28.06 5.26
C ARG A 97 -3.63 -28.41 6.14
N GLU A 98 -3.39 -28.77 7.41
CA GLU A 98 -4.44 -29.09 8.38
C GLU A 98 -5.12 -27.85 8.98
N THR A 99 -4.39 -26.73 9.05
CA THR A 99 -4.92 -25.47 9.56
C THR A 99 -5.88 -24.84 8.56
N VAL A 100 -7.13 -24.65 8.97
CA VAL A 100 -8.19 -24.05 8.15
C VAL A 100 -8.40 -22.59 8.54
N VAL A 101 -8.36 -21.70 7.55
CA VAL A 101 -8.49 -20.24 7.72
C VAL A 101 -9.57 -19.67 6.79
N LYS A 102 -10.03 -18.46 7.09
CA LYS A 102 -11.01 -17.73 6.26
C LYS A 102 -10.34 -17.14 5.02
N THR A 103 -11.08 -17.12 3.91
CA THR A 103 -10.66 -16.46 2.67
C THR A 103 -10.94 -14.96 2.69
N TYR A 104 -10.32 -14.22 1.76
CA TYR A 104 -10.47 -12.77 1.65
C TYR A 104 -10.97 -12.33 0.28
N ASP A 105 -11.86 -11.34 0.27
CA ASP A 105 -12.18 -10.54 -0.91
C ASP A 105 -11.09 -9.49 -1.11
N TYR A 106 -10.06 -9.83 -1.86
CA TYR A 106 -8.95 -8.92 -2.17
C TYR A 106 -9.39 -7.62 -2.88
N PRO A 107 -10.29 -7.64 -3.89
CA PRO A 107 -10.86 -6.41 -4.44
C PRO A 107 -11.47 -5.48 -3.38
N ASP A 108 -12.32 -6.00 -2.51
CA ASP A 108 -12.94 -5.24 -1.43
C ASP A 108 -11.91 -4.78 -0.39
N MET A 109 -10.96 -5.64 -0.02
CA MET A 109 -9.85 -5.28 0.87
C MET A 109 -9.06 -4.08 0.35
N ILE A 110 -8.67 -4.11 -0.92
CA ILE A 110 -7.90 -3.03 -1.57
C ILE A 110 -8.72 -1.74 -1.58
N LYS A 111 -10.02 -1.81 -1.89
CA LYS A 111 -10.92 -0.66 -1.85
C LYS A 111 -11.01 -0.06 -0.43
N ARG A 112 -11.17 -0.88 0.61
CA ARG A 112 -11.20 -0.40 1.99
C ARG A 112 -9.88 0.22 2.42
N VAL A 113 -8.75 -0.34 1.99
CA VAL A 113 -7.43 0.28 2.23
C VAL A 113 -7.35 1.65 1.57
N GLU A 114 -7.81 1.78 0.33
CA GLU A 114 -7.88 3.06 -0.39
C GLU A 114 -8.74 4.09 0.35
N ASP A 115 -9.91 3.70 0.85
CA ASP A 115 -10.77 4.60 1.64
C ASP A 115 -10.07 5.13 2.90
N VAL A 116 -9.37 4.25 3.62
CA VAL A 116 -8.58 4.62 4.81
C VAL A 116 -7.44 5.57 4.43
N VAL A 117 -6.73 5.30 3.34
CA VAL A 117 -5.63 6.16 2.87
C VAL A 117 -6.16 7.52 2.44
N ASN A 118 -7.27 7.58 1.71
CA ASN A 118 -7.89 8.83 1.27
C ASN A 118 -8.33 9.69 2.47
N GLU A 119 -8.91 9.10 3.53
CA GLU A 119 -9.23 9.83 4.76
C GLU A 119 -7.98 10.45 5.40
N GLN A 120 -6.85 9.71 5.43
CA GLN A 120 -5.59 10.23 5.98
C GLN A 120 -5.01 11.37 5.13
N ILE A 121 -5.07 11.25 3.80
CA ILE A 121 -4.63 12.30 2.87
C ILE A 121 -5.45 13.58 3.10
N GLN A 122 -6.79 13.48 3.17
CA GLN A 122 -7.64 14.64 3.40
C GLN A 122 -7.40 15.27 4.79
N THR A 123 -7.20 14.45 5.81
CA THR A 123 -6.83 14.94 7.16
C THR A 123 -5.50 15.71 7.13
N PHE A 124 -4.51 15.20 6.40
CA PHE A 124 -3.22 15.87 6.24
C PHE A 124 -3.36 17.20 5.51
N LEU A 125 -4.03 17.22 4.35
CA LEU A 125 -4.28 18.43 3.58
C LEU A 125 -5.01 19.50 4.43
N ASN A 126 -6.03 19.10 5.20
CA ASN A 126 -6.74 19.99 6.12
C ASN A 126 -5.90 20.51 7.30
N SER A 127 -4.77 19.85 7.63
CA SER A 127 -3.89 20.27 8.72
C SER A 127 -2.83 21.30 8.28
N ILE A 128 -2.57 21.39 6.98
CA ILE A 128 -1.56 22.30 6.39
C ILE A 128 -2.18 23.56 5.76
N THR A 129 -3.51 23.71 5.79
CA THR A 129 -4.31 24.75 5.13
C THR A 129 -4.32 26.13 5.80
N SER A 130 -3.42 26.43 6.74
CA SER A 130 -3.35 27.76 7.38
C SER A 130 -2.75 28.86 6.48
N ASN A 131 -2.20 28.53 5.30
CA ASN A 131 -1.58 29.50 4.39
C ASN A 131 -1.95 29.23 2.91
N ARG A 132 -2.76 30.10 2.29
CA ARG A 132 -3.44 29.85 1.00
C ARG A 132 -2.55 29.63 -0.24
N VAL A 133 -1.33 30.17 -0.29
CA VAL A 133 -0.48 30.12 -1.51
C VAL A 133 0.42 28.88 -1.54
N LYS A 134 1.04 28.48 -0.41
CA LYS A 134 1.74 27.18 -0.29
C LYS A 134 0.79 25.98 -0.46
N ASN A 135 -0.51 26.23 -0.36
CA ASN A 135 -1.59 25.24 -0.41
C ASN A 135 -1.77 24.64 -1.82
N LEU A 136 -1.73 25.45 -2.88
CA LEU A 136 -1.95 24.93 -4.25
C LEU A 136 -0.87 23.93 -4.67
N TYR A 137 0.39 24.27 -4.44
CA TYR A 137 1.52 23.40 -4.81
C TYR A 137 1.45 22.03 -4.12
N VAL A 138 1.27 22.01 -2.80
CA VAL A 138 1.18 20.74 -2.05
C VAL A 138 -0.05 19.95 -2.49
N GLN A 139 -1.18 20.63 -2.72
CA GLN A 139 -2.40 19.99 -3.19
C GLN A 139 -2.23 19.39 -4.60
N GLN A 140 -1.55 20.07 -5.52
CA GLN A 140 -1.26 19.58 -6.87
C GLN A 140 -0.33 18.36 -6.85
N VAL A 141 0.76 18.39 -6.08
CA VAL A 141 1.68 17.24 -5.92
C VAL A 141 0.95 16.04 -5.30
N VAL A 142 0.13 16.27 -4.28
CA VAL A 142 -0.65 15.21 -3.62
C VAL A 142 -1.71 14.63 -4.57
N ASN A 143 -2.43 15.47 -5.32
CA ASN A 143 -3.44 15.02 -6.29
C ASN A 143 -2.81 14.24 -7.45
N ALA A 144 -1.65 14.68 -7.94
CA ALA A 144 -0.91 13.95 -8.96
C ALA A 144 -0.44 12.59 -8.44
N GLY A 145 0.10 12.53 -7.21
CA GLY A 145 0.45 11.29 -6.55
C GLY A 145 -0.74 10.35 -6.38
N ALA A 146 -1.91 10.88 -6.01
CA ALA A 146 -3.16 10.13 -5.90
C ALA A 146 -3.64 9.58 -7.26
N SER A 147 -3.47 10.35 -8.34
CA SER A 147 -3.79 9.90 -9.71
C SER A 147 -2.92 8.72 -10.13
N VAL A 148 -1.60 8.83 -9.91
CA VAL A 148 -0.65 7.73 -10.17
C VAL A 148 -0.99 6.50 -9.32
N ALA A 149 -1.28 6.67 -8.02
CA ALA A 149 -1.66 5.57 -7.13
C ALA A 149 -2.96 4.88 -7.58
N ARG A 150 -3.95 5.65 -8.01
CA ARG A 150 -5.21 5.11 -8.58
C ARG A 150 -4.94 4.27 -9.82
N CYS A 151 -4.10 4.75 -10.74
CA CYS A 151 -3.72 3.97 -11.92
C CYS A 151 -3.00 2.68 -11.53
N ILE A 152 -2.04 2.73 -10.59
CA ILE A 152 -1.32 1.53 -10.13
C ILE A 152 -2.30 0.51 -9.55
N LYS A 153 -3.26 0.95 -8.74
CA LYS A 153 -4.34 0.09 -8.24
C LYS A 153 -5.10 -0.57 -9.39
N LEU A 154 -5.56 0.18 -10.38
CA LEU A 154 -6.31 -0.37 -11.51
C LEU A 154 -5.48 -1.37 -12.33
N CYS A 155 -4.21 -1.05 -12.61
CA CYS A 155 -3.29 -1.95 -13.28
C CYS A 155 -3.04 -3.24 -12.47
N PHE A 156 -2.88 -3.12 -11.16
CA PHE A 156 -2.73 -4.26 -10.26
C PHE A 156 -3.98 -5.14 -10.25
N MET A 157 -5.18 -4.55 -10.19
CA MET A 157 -6.44 -5.27 -10.26
C MET A 157 -6.57 -6.02 -11.59
N GLU A 158 -6.24 -5.39 -12.72
CA GLU A 158 -6.28 -6.01 -14.05
C GLU A 158 -5.31 -7.21 -14.15
N LYS A 159 -4.08 -7.07 -13.61
CA LYS A 159 -3.11 -8.18 -13.54
C LYS A 159 -3.60 -9.37 -12.71
N ASN A 160 -4.57 -9.17 -11.82
CA ASN A 160 -5.15 -10.20 -10.94
C ASN A 160 -6.60 -10.55 -11.29
N LYS A 161 -7.11 -10.18 -12.47
CA LYS A 161 -8.49 -10.50 -12.88
C LYS A 161 -8.79 -12.01 -12.89
N ASP A 162 -7.77 -12.81 -13.22
CA ASP A 162 -7.83 -14.28 -13.23
C ASP A 162 -7.44 -14.88 -11.88
N GLY A 163 -7.61 -14.12 -10.80
CA GLY A 163 -7.32 -14.53 -9.42
C GLY A 163 -6.01 -13.98 -8.87
N PHE A 164 -6.03 -13.73 -7.56
CA PHE A 164 -4.87 -13.30 -6.78
C PHE A 164 -3.95 -14.48 -6.45
N CYS A 165 -2.70 -14.19 -6.10
CA CYS A 165 -1.67 -15.20 -5.84
C CYS A 165 -2.10 -16.27 -4.82
N PHE A 166 -2.69 -15.86 -3.70
CA PHE A 166 -3.15 -16.77 -2.65
C PHE A 166 -4.23 -17.74 -3.15
N GLY A 167 -5.23 -17.21 -3.86
CA GLY A 167 -6.26 -18.03 -4.52
C GLY A 167 -5.66 -19.02 -5.52
N LYS A 168 -4.66 -18.60 -6.31
CA LYS A 168 -3.95 -19.48 -7.27
C LYS A 168 -3.14 -20.59 -6.60
N LYS A 169 -2.60 -20.35 -5.40
CA LYS A 169 -1.90 -21.35 -4.59
C LYS A 169 -2.84 -22.21 -3.73
N GLY A 170 -4.13 -21.87 -3.68
CA GLY A 170 -5.13 -22.57 -2.87
C GLY A 170 -4.82 -22.52 -1.38
N CYS A 171 -4.42 -21.34 -0.89
CA CYS A 171 -4.13 -21.09 0.52
C CYS A 171 -4.41 -19.64 0.88
N GLU A 172 -4.58 -19.33 2.17
CA GLU A 172 -4.71 -17.95 2.67
C GLU A 172 -3.81 -17.71 3.90
N PRO A 173 -3.41 -16.45 4.18
CA PRO A 173 -2.70 -16.11 5.40
C PRO A 173 -3.63 -16.14 6.61
N ASP A 174 -3.14 -16.70 7.72
CA ASP A 174 -3.84 -16.66 9.01
C ASP A 174 -3.60 -15.33 9.74
N ILE A 175 -4.40 -14.31 9.42
CA ILE A 175 -4.21 -12.97 9.99
C ILE A 175 -5.03 -12.85 11.27
N GLU A 176 -4.40 -13.17 12.40
CA GLU A 176 -4.95 -12.89 13.73
C GLU A 176 -5.00 -11.38 14.01
N ASP A 177 -6.12 -10.91 14.57
CA ASP A 177 -6.33 -9.50 14.96
C ASP A 177 -5.22 -8.95 15.86
N ARG A 178 -4.75 -9.77 16.82
CA ARG A 178 -3.68 -9.39 17.75
C ARG A 178 -2.38 -9.14 17.01
N ASN A 179 -2.02 -10.05 16.10
CA ASN A 179 -0.77 -9.96 15.34
C ASN A 179 -0.85 -8.80 14.32
N ALA A 180 -1.99 -8.61 13.66
CA ALA A 180 -2.24 -7.47 12.79
C ALA A 180 -2.07 -6.13 13.54
N LYS A 181 -2.70 -5.96 14.71
CA LYS A 181 -2.56 -4.75 15.55
C LYS A 181 -1.11 -4.50 15.95
N LEU A 182 -0.39 -5.54 16.34
CA LEU A 182 1.03 -5.45 16.72
C LEU A 182 1.91 -5.08 15.54
N ALA A 183 1.72 -5.72 14.39
CA ALA A 183 2.46 -5.42 13.16
C ALA A 183 2.26 -3.97 12.72
N ILE A 184 1.02 -3.48 12.66
CA ILE A 184 0.72 -2.07 12.33
C ILE A 184 1.43 -1.13 13.31
N LYS A 185 1.33 -1.40 14.61
CA LYS A 185 1.96 -0.57 15.65
C LYS A 185 3.47 -0.53 15.51
N GLN A 186 4.10 -1.65 15.17
CA GLN A 186 5.56 -1.75 15.01
C GLN A 186 6.02 -1.13 13.68
N CYS A 187 5.38 -1.47 12.56
CA CYS A 187 5.78 -1.00 11.25
C CYS A 187 5.49 0.48 11.04
N SER A 188 4.41 1.02 11.60
CA SER A 188 4.15 2.47 11.56
C SER A 188 5.19 3.29 12.32
N ARG A 189 5.97 2.70 13.24
CA ARG A 189 7.07 3.40 13.92
C ARG A 189 8.30 3.57 13.03
N LEU A 190 8.45 2.74 12.00
CA LEU A 190 9.50 2.91 10.99
C LEU A 190 9.21 4.10 10.08
N ILE A 191 7.96 4.58 10.05
CA ILE A 191 7.55 5.65 9.14
C ILE A 191 7.75 7.02 9.79
N ASN A 192 8.75 7.76 9.30
CA ASN A 192 8.90 9.18 9.58
C ASN A 192 8.20 10.00 8.48
N TRP A 193 6.87 10.10 8.55
CA TRP A 193 6.04 10.80 7.56
C TRP A 193 6.51 12.24 7.28
N LYS A 194 6.95 12.96 8.31
CA LYS A 194 7.44 14.34 8.16
C LYS A 194 8.69 14.38 7.27
N LYS A 195 9.62 13.45 7.50
CA LYS A 195 10.83 13.33 6.67
C LYS A 195 10.49 12.90 5.25
N GLU A 196 9.66 11.88 5.07
CA GLU A 196 9.31 11.38 3.72
C GLU A 196 8.62 12.44 2.86
N VAL A 197 7.66 13.17 3.42
CA VAL A 197 6.99 14.28 2.71
C VAL A 197 7.97 15.41 2.42
N SER A 198 8.84 15.76 3.38
CA SER A 198 9.86 16.80 3.19
C SER A 198 10.82 16.42 2.06
N ASP A 199 11.35 15.19 2.07
CA ASP A 199 12.30 14.71 1.06
C ASP A 199 11.64 14.59 -0.32
N LEU A 200 10.37 14.21 -0.41
CA LEU A 200 9.62 14.21 -1.66
C LEU A 200 9.42 15.64 -2.18
N CYS A 201 8.95 16.57 -1.34
CA CYS A 201 8.75 17.96 -1.73
C CYS A 201 10.05 18.64 -2.19
N MET A 202 11.16 18.41 -1.50
CA MET A 202 12.48 18.94 -1.90
C MET A 202 12.91 18.38 -3.24
N CYS A 203 12.78 17.07 -3.46
CA CYS A 203 13.13 16.44 -4.73
C CYS A 203 12.23 16.98 -5.87
N SER A 204 10.92 17.05 -5.66
CA SER A 204 9.99 17.60 -6.65
C SER A 204 10.32 19.05 -7.00
N SER A 205 10.63 19.89 -6.01
CA SER A 205 11.04 21.27 -6.26
C SER A 205 12.34 21.34 -7.08
N GLN A 206 13.32 20.49 -6.79
CA GLN A 206 14.56 20.38 -7.58
C GLN A 206 14.32 19.85 -9.00
N ALA A 207 13.29 19.03 -9.19
CA ALA A 207 12.85 18.53 -10.49
C ALA A 207 11.99 19.54 -11.27
N GLY A 208 11.99 20.81 -10.87
CA GLY A 208 11.32 21.88 -11.60
C GLY A 208 9.82 21.98 -11.35
N VAL A 209 9.31 21.37 -10.27
CA VAL A 209 7.89 21.57 -9.91
C VAL A 209 7.69 22.99 -9.39
N GLN A 210 6.80 23.74 -10.04
CA GLN A 210 6.48 25.15 -9.74
C GLN A 210 5.00 25.34 -9.40
#